data_AF-A0A5N9EED8-F1
#
_entry.id   AF-A0A5N9EED8-F1
#
_cell.length_a   1.000
_cell.length_b   1.000
_cell.length_c   1.000
_cell.angle_alpha   90.00
_cell.angle_beta   90.00
_cell.angle_gamma   90.00
#
_symmetry.space_group_name_H-M   'P 1'
#
loop_
_entity.id
_entity.type
_entity.pdbx_description
1 polymer ?
#
loop_
_entity_poly.entity_id
_entity_poly.type
_entity_poly.pdbx_seq_one_letter_code
_entity_poly.pdbx_strand_id
1 'polypeptide(L)'
;MRHIATSRPIGKTSLIKIFSKLENKINRNSSVVVITSCTDGTWIDALATLQHIGINVTVILIDRQSFGGLSNTDALVHLLNYGIRTFSVKKDDSIVEALSKPHSFEPIVPMSGPYGFENK
;
A
#
# COMPACT_ATOMS: atom_id res chain seq x y z
N MET A 1 -27.34 -9.89 16.17
CA MET A 1 -27.22 -8.99 15.01
C MET A 1 -25.89 -8.25 15.09
N ARG A 2 -24.98 -8.43 14.13
CA ARG A 2 -23.77 -7.59 14.02
C ARG A 2 -24.11 -6.38 13.15
N HIS A 3 -24.16 -5.19 13.75
CA HIS A 3 -24.17 -3.93 12.99
C HIS A 3 -22.78 -3.74 12.39
N ILE A 4 -22.64 -3.91 11.09
CA ILE A 4 -21.46 -3.41 10.38
C ILE A 4 -21.73 -1.92 10.20
N ALA A 5 -21.08 -1.08 11.01
CA ALA A 5 -21.15 0.36 10.83
C ALA A 5 -20.59 0.70 9.46
N THR A 6 -21.44 1.12 8.53
CA THR A 6 -21.02 1.61 7.23
C THR A 6 -20.44 3.01 7.44
N SER A 7 -19.15 3.07 7.82
CA SER A 7 -18.37 4.30 7.77
C SER A 7 -18.27 4.73 6.31
N ARG A 8 -19.09 5.69 5.88
CA ARG A 8 -18.81 6.49 4.68
C ARG A 8 -17.70 7.47 5.06
N PRO A 9 -16.46 7.35 4.58
CA PRO A 9 -15.42 8.32 4.90
C PRO A 9 -15.66 9.58 4.06
N ILE A 10 -16.66 10.38 4.42
CA ILE A 10 -16.84 11.75 3.93
C ILE A 10 -15.98 12.62 4.84
N GLY A 11 -14.67 12.64 4.58
CA GLY A 11 -13.71 13.36 5.42
C GLY A 11 -12.60 13.97 4.60
N LYS A 12 -12.27 15.23 4.87
CA LYS A 12 -11.10 15.93 4.29
C LYS A 12 -9.86 15.83 5.17
N THR A 13 -9.91 14.97 6.19
CA THR A 13 -8.81 14.82 7.16
C THR A 13 -7.74 13.98 6.50
N SER A 14 -6.56 14.56 6.28
CA SER A 14 -5.41 13.81 5.79
C SER A 14 -5.00 12.73 6.78
N LEU A 15 -4.41 11.65 6.27
CA LEU A 15 -3.81 10.60 7.08
C LEU A 15 -2.87 11.18 8.15
N ILE A 16 -1.98 12.09 7.76
CA ILE A 16 -1.07 12.83 8.65
C ILE A 16 -1.82 13.45 9.84
N LYS A 17 -2.96 14.12 9.59
CA LYS A 17 -3.74 14.77 10.65
C LYS A 17 -4.43 13.77 11.58
N ILE A 18 -4.76 12.56 11.10
CA ILE A 18 -5.25 11.47 11.95
C ILE A 18 -4.11 11.01 12.86
N PHE A 19 -2.89 10.86 12.33
CA PHE A 19 -1.74 10.43 13.11
C PHE A 19 -1.33 11.44 14.17
N SER A 20 -1.35 12.74 13.88
CA SER A 20 -1.05 13.74 14.91
C SER A 20 -2.02 13.71 16.09
N LYS A 21 -3.26 13.24 15.88
CA LYS A 21 -4.21 13.01 16.98
C LYS A 21 -3.94 11.71 17.76
N LEU A 22 -3.18 10.79 17.16
CA LEU A 22 -2.86 9.47 17.69
C LEU A 22 -1.42 9.36 18.19
N GLU A 23 -0.61 10.43 18.13
CA GLU A 23 0.82 10.47 18.49
C GLU A 23 1.14 9.86 19.86
N ASN A 24 0.25 9.97 20.85
CA ASN A 24 0.45 9.38 22.18
C ASN A 24 0.02 7.90 22.28
N LYS A 25 -0.54 7.32 21.21
CA LYS A 25 -1.08 5.95 21.17
C LYS A 25 -0.46 5.07 20.08
N ILE A 26 0.18 5.67 19.09
CA ILE A 26 0.87 4.96 18.01
C ILE A 26 2.36 4.95 18.30
N ASN A 27 2.94 3.76 18.30
CA ASN A 27 4.38 3.55 18.45
C ASN A 27 4.86 2.55 17.40
N ARG A 28 6.16 2.24 17.43
CA ARG A 28 6.83 1.26 16.56
C ARG A 28 6.27 -0.19 16.63
N ASN A 29 5.39 -0.48 17.58
CA ASN A 29 4.66 -1.76 17.67
C ASN A 29 3.24 -1.68 17.09
N SER A 30 2.84 -0.53 16.55
CA SER A 30 1.56 -0.32 15.90
C SER A 30 1.61 -0.74 14.44
N SER A 31 0.46 -1.21 13.95
CA SER A 31 0.26 -1.55 12.53
C SER A 31 -0.88 -0.73 11.95
N VAL A 32 -0.71 -0.29 10.71
CA VAL A 32 -1.72 0.43 9.93
C VAL A 32 -2.05 -0.43 8.72
N VAL A 33 -3.33 -0.79 8.60
CA VAL A 33 -3.88 -1.47 7.42
C VAL A 33 -4.77 -0.49 6.67
N VAL A 34 -4.42 -0.18 5.42
CA VAL A 34 -5.21 0.69 4.56
C VAL A 34 -5.91 -0.15 3.51
N ILE A 35 -7.24 -0.08 3.47
CA ILE A 35 -8.06 -0.73 2.44
C ILE A 35 -8.66 0.38 1.59
N THR A 36 -8.29 0.43 0.31
CA THR A 36 -8.67 1.57 -0.54
C THR A 36 -8.79 1.19 -2.00
N SER A 37 -9.67 1.90 -2.71
CA SER A 37 -9.73 1.92 -4.16
C SER A 37 -9.26 3.28 -4.71
N CYS A 38 -8.45 4.04 -3.96
CA CYS A 38 -7.92 5.33 -4.40
C CYS A 38 -6.95 5.15 -5.57
N THR A 39 -6.87 6.18 -6.40
CA THR A 39 -5.79 6.36 -7.38
C THR A 39 -4.55 6.90 -6.69
N ASP A 40 -3.50 7.14 -7.47
CA ASP A 40 -2.25 7.70 -6.99
C ASP A 40 -2.45 9.07 -6.30
N GLY A 41 -1.56 9.41 -5.36
CA GLY A 41 -1.56 10.71 -4.68
C GLY A 41 -0.89 10.73 -3.30
N THR A 42 -0.97 11.89 -2.63
CA THR A 42 -0.22 12.24 -1.41
C THR A 42 -0.49 11.35 -0.18
N TRP A 43 -1.50 10.49 -0.24
CA TRP A 43 -1.75 9.50 0.81
C TRP A 43 -0.65 8.44 0.86
N ILE A 44 -0.01 8.14 -0.27
CA ILE A 44 1.10 7.17 -0.36
C ILE A 44 2.35 7.74 0.33
N ASP A 45 2.69 9.01 0.08
CA ASP A 45 3.81 9.70 0.74
C ASP A 45 3.62 9.75 2.27
N ALA A 46 2.38 9.96 2.71
CA ALA A 46 2.03 9.90 4.13
C ALA A 46 2.29 8.51 4.71
N LEU A 47 1.97 7.43 3.98
CA LEU A 47 2.25 6.06 4.41
C LEU A 47 3.76 5.75 4.46
N ALA A 48 4.52 6.23 3.48
CA ALA A 48 5.98 6.10 3.50
C ALA A 48 6.58 6.78 4.73
N THR A 49 6.08 7.97 5.08
CA THR A 49 6.50 8.69 6.31
C THR A 49 6.26 7.85 7.57
N LEU A 50 5.13 7.13 7.66
CA LEU A 50 4.85 6.23 8.78
C LEU A 50 5.81 5.05 8.86
N GLN A 51 6.10 4.45 7.71
CA GLN A 51 7.03 3.34 7.62
C GLN A 51 8.43 3.77 8.10
N HIS A 52 8.87 4.98 7.72
CA HIS A 52 10.15 5.55 8.16
C HIS A 52 10.26 5.73 9.68
N ILE A 53 9.16 6.04 10.38
CA ILE A 53 9.15 6.15 11.85
C ILE A 53 8.89 4.81 12.56
N GLY A 54 8.92 3.70 11.81
CA GLY A 54 8.87 2.33 12.35
C GLY A 54 7.46 1.75 12.50
N ILE A 55 6.44 2.34 11.87
CA ILE A 55 5.08 1.77 11.88
C ILE A 55 4.97 0.71 10.78
N ASN A 56 4.36 -0.43 11.11
CA ASN A 56 4.11 -1.49 10.13
C ASN A 56 2.92 -1.10 9.25
N VAL A 57 3.18 -0.72 8.00
CA VAL A 57 2.15 -0.35 7.03
C VAL A 57 1.85 -1.51 6.08
N THR A 58 0.57 -1.79 5.87
CA THR A 58 0.09 -2.73 4.85
C THR A 58 -1.06 -2.12 4.08
N VAL A 59 -1.06 -2.25 2.76
CA VAL A 59 -2.12 -1.74 1.89
C VAL A 59 -2.83 -2.89 1.21
N ILE A 60 -4.16 -2.83 1.19
CA ILE A 60 -5.05 -3.68 0.39
C ILE A 60 -5.68 -2.75 -0.65
N LEU A 61 -5.14 -2.80 -1.87
CA LEU A 61 -5.60 -1.99 -2.99
C LEU A 61 -6.70 -2.74 -3.75
N ILE A 62 -7.91 -2.19 -3.71
CA ILE A 62 -9.02 -2.70 -4.50
C ILE A 62 -8.79 -2.28 -5.95
N ASP A 63 -8.70 -3.26 -6.86
CA ASP A 63 -8.52 -3.02 -8.29
C ASP A 63 -9.80 -2.43 -8.87
N ARG A 64 -9.81 -1.12 -9.04
CA ARG A 64 -10.96 -0.38 -9.57
C ARG A 64 -11.38 -0.86 -10.96
N GLN A 65 -10.43 -1.24 -11.81
CA GLN A 65 -10.70 -1.61 -13.20
C GLN A 65 -11.52 -2.89 -13.27
N SER A 66 -11.24 -3.86 -12.39
CA SER A 66 -12.02 -5.10 -12.29
C SER A 66 -13.51 -4.88 -11.92
N PHE A 67 -13.83 -3.75 -11.26
CA PHE A 67 -15.19 -3.33 -10.95
C PHE A 67 -15.82 -2.39 -12.01
N GLY A 68 -15.16 -2.19 -13.16
CA GLY A 68 -15.62 -1.32 -14.25
C GLY A 68 -15.23 0.15 -14.09
N GLY A 69 -14.34 0.49 -13.16
CA GLY A 69 -13.80 1.83 -12.97
C GLY A 69 -12.52 2.12 -13.76
N LEU A 70 -11.97 3.33 -13.56
CA LEU A 70 -10.63 3.69 -14.05
C LEU A 70 -9.55 2.94 -13.26
N SER A 71 -8.46 2.57 -13.94
CA SER A 71 -7.31 1.90 -13.33
C SER A 71 -6.67 2.74 -12.21
N ASN A 72 -6.14 2.03 -11.20
CA ASN A 72 -5.27 2.56 -10.15
C ASN A 72 -3.90 1.86 -10.13
N THR A 73 -3.43 1.36 -11.28
CA THR A 73 -2.09 0.76 -11.42
C THR A 73 -0.98 1.72 -11.02
N ASP A 74 -1.12 3.03 -11.28
CA ASP A 74 -0.12 4.02 -10.88
C ASP A 74 0.07 4.05 -9.35
N ALA A 75 -1.03 3.92 -8.59
CA ALA A 75 -0.96 3.81 -7.13
C ALA A 75 -0.24 2.54 -6.70
N LEU A 76 -0.49 1.41 -7.37
CA LEU A 76 0.20 0.15 -7.10
C LEU A 76 1.72 0.30 -7.33
N VAL A 77 2.13 0.85 -8.47
CA VAL A 77 3.54 1.08 -8.80
C VAL A 77 4.20 1.97 -7.75
N HIS A 78 3.54 3.08 -7.38
CA HIS A 78 4.06 4.02 -6.39
C HIS A 78 4.24 3.37 -5.00
N LEU A 79 3.25 2.57 -4.55
CA LEU A 79 3.35 1.81 -3.30
C LEU A 79 4.53 0.83 -3.31
N LEU A 80 4.70 0.11 -4.42
CA LEU A 80 5.79 -0.86 -4.57
C LEU A 80 7.16 -0.19 -4.61
N ASN A 81 7.27 0.99 -5.24
CA ASN A 81 8.51 1.78 -5.24
C ASN A 81 8.93 2.23 -3.84
N TYR A 82 7.97 2.49 -2.94
CA TYR A 82 8.27 2.76 -1.52
C TYR A 82 8.51 1.49 -0.70
N GLY A 83 8.41 0.30 -1.29
CA GLY A 83 8.52 -0.96 -0.55
C GLY A 83 7.38 -1.18 0.45
N ILE A 84 6.21 -0.56 0.21
CA ILE A 84 5.04 -0.75 1.06
C ILE A 84 4.40 -2.09 0.71
N ARG A 85 4.22 -2.95 1.74
CA ARG A 85 3.57 -4.26 1.59
C ARG A 85 2.15 -4.06 1.07
N THR A 86 1.90 -4.47 -0.17
CA THR A 86 0.64 -4.20 -0.87
C THR A 86 0.03 -5.49 -1.41
N PHE A 87 -1.27 -5.68 -1.18
CA PHE A 87 -2.09 -6.74 -1.78
C PHE A 87 -3.07 -6.10 -2.75
N SER A 88 -3.49 -6.83 -3.79
CA SER A 88 -4.61 -6.40 -4.63
C SER A 88 -5.78 -7.34 -4.49
N VAL A 89 -6.98 -6.76 -4.46
CA VAL A 89 -8.24 -7.51 -4.48
C VAL A 89 -9.03 -7.05 -5.69
N LYS A 90 -9.32 -7.98 -6.60
CA LYS A 90 -10.13 -7.75 -7.78
C LYS A 90 -11.57 -8.19 -7.54
N LYS A 91 -12.45 -7.81 -8.45
CA LYS A 91 -13.81 -8.31 -8.50
C LYS A 91 -13.79 -9.83 -8.65
N ASP A 92 -14.64 -10.50 -7.88
CA ASP A 92 -14.83 -11.95 -7.86
C ASP A 92 -13.64 -12.77 -7.31
N ASP A 93 -12.59 -12.11 -6.77
CA ASP A 93 -11.50 -12.79 -6.08
C ASP A 93 -11.98 -13.45 -4.77
N SER A 94 -11.44 -14.64 -4.50
CA SER A 94 -11.42 -15.17 -3.13
C SER A 94 -10.52 -14.29 -2.27
N ILE A 95 -11.09 -13.70 -1.20
CA ILE A 95 -10.33 -12.85 -0.27
C ILE A 95 -9.14 -13.61 0.33
N VAL A 96 -9.30 -14.91 0.59
CA VAL A 96 -8.23 -15.75 1.16
C VAL A 96 -7.06 -15.86 0.19
N GLU A 97 -7.34 -16.04 -1.10
CA GLU A 97 -6.30 -16.16 -2.13
C GLU A 97 -5.66 -14.81 -2.41
N ALA A 98 -6.45 -13.75 -2.57
CA ALA A 98 -5.98 -12.40 -2.84
C ALA A 98 -5.07 -11.83 -1.73
N LEU A 99 -5.27 -12.26 -0.48
CA LEU A 99 -4.45 -11.84 0.66
C LEU A 99 -3.36 -12.85 1.03
N SER A 100 -3.17 -13.92 0.25
CA SER A 100 -2.19 -14.97 0.56
C SER A 100 -0.74 -14.54 0.33
N LYS A 101 -0.49 -13.69 -0.67
CA LYS A 101 0.84 -13.17 -1.01
C LYS A 101 0.75 -11.71 -1.44
N PRO A 102 1.59 -10.82 -0.88
CA PRO A 102 1.65 -9.44 -1.35
C PRO A 102 2.26 -9.41 -2.75
N HIS A 103 2.02 -8.31 -3.45
CA HIS A 103 2.76 -7.99 -4.67
C HIS A 103 4.24 -7.91 -4.36
N SER A 104 5.02 -8.63 -5.17
CA SER A 104 6.47 -8.51 -5.18
C SER A 104 6.85 -7.32 -6.05
N PHE A 105 7.65 -6.41 -5.52
CA PHE A 105 8.46 -5.54 -6.36
C PHE A 105 9.59 -6.39 -6.91
N GLU A 106 9.63 -6.63 -8.22
CA GLU A 106 10.87 -7.05 -8.87
C GLU A 106 11.62 -5.77 -9.25
N PRO A 107 12.74 -5.45 -8.57
CA PRO A 107 13.59 -4.38 -9.06
C PRO A 107 14.00 -4.75 -10.48
N ILE A 108 13.89 -3.79 -11.40
CA ILE A 108 14.55 -3.93 -12.70
C ILE A 108 16.05 -3.97 -12.39
N VAL A 109 16.61 -5.18 -12.23
CA VAL A 109 18.05 -5.35 -12.14
C VAL A 109 18.56 -4.93 -13.51
N PRO A 110 19.34 -3.84 -13.64
CA PRO A 110 20.02 -3.58 -14.90
C PRO A 110 20.88 -4.81 -15.14
N MET A 111 20.57 -5.56 -16.20
CA MET A 111 21.36 -6.71 -16.63
C MET A 111 22.82 -6.25 -16.69
N SER A 112 23.63 -6.70 -15.73
CA SER A 112 25.06 -6.50 -15.76
C SER A 112 25.54 -7.15 -17.05
N GLY A 113 25.90 -6.30 -18.02
CA GLY A 113 26.54 -6.75 -19.25
C GLY A 113 27.83 -7.53 -18.95
N PRO A 114 28.27 -8.40 -19.87
CA PRO A 114 29.36 -9.32 -19.62
C PRO A 114 30.69 -8.59 -19.76
N TYR A 115 31.15 -7.92 -18.70
CA TYR A 115 32.53 -7.46 -18.61
C TYR A 115 33.11 -7.89 -17.28
N GLY A 116 33.75 -9.07 -17.32
CA GLY A 116 34.68 -9.49 -16.29
C GLY A 116 35.87 -8.54 -16.24
N PHE A 117 36.24 -8.13 -15.04
CA PHE A 117 37.58 -7.64 -14.78
C PHE A 117 38.40 -8.82 -14.27
N GLU A 118 39.21 -9.36 -15.18
CA GLU A 118 40.33 -10.24 -14.86
C GLU A 118 41.36 -9.41 -14.09
N ASN A 119 41.50 -9.67 -12.79
CA ASN A 119 42.56 -9.07 -12.00
C ASN A 119 43.87 -9.78 -12.32
N LYS A 120 44.83 -9.02 -12.85
CA LYS A 120 46.25 -9.35 -12.85
C LYS A 120 46.98 -8.43 -11.89
#